data_AF-X1RQC9-F1
#
_entry.id   AF-X1RQC9-F1
#
_cell.length_a   1.000
_cell.length_b   1.000
_cell.length_c   1.000
_cell.angle_alpha   90.00
_cell.angle_beta   90.00
_cell.angle_gamma   90.00
#
_symmetry.space_group_name_H-M   'P 1'
#
loop_
_entity.id
_entity.type
_entity.pdbx_description
1 polymer ?
#
loop_
_entity_poly.entity_id
_entity_poly.type
_entity_poly.pdbx_seq_one_letter_code
_entity_poly.pdbx_strand_id
1 'polypeptide(L)'
;MSLRINAIESLLQGIGVAALPGEKLTVMVGDTVRVHLAVDYRGPAISGEVHVSYGSQDTWFNEDGNKQNDLPVAFNQSMDWVPYEFACDVYIGGSPGENYD
;
A
#
# COMPACT_ATOMS: atom_id res chain seq x y z
N MET A 1 -20.42 -7.15 -3.95
CA MET A 1 -19.15 -7.54 -3.30
C MET A 1 -18.40 -6.25 -3.03
N SER A 2 -18.07 -5.91 -1.78
CA SER A 2 -17.56 -4.59 -1.40
C SER A 2 -16.37 -4.78 -0.46
N LEU A 3 -15.23 -4.20 -0.84
CA LEU A 3 -14.01 -4.12 -0.04
C LEU A 3 -14.05 -2.81 0.76
N ARG A 4 -13.82 -2.86 2.07
CA ARG A 4 -13.75 -1.68 2.93
C ARG A 4 -12.36 -1.61 3.55
N ILE A 5 -11.56 -0.64 3.12
CA ILE A 5 -10.22 -0.39 3.66
C ILE A 5 -10.42 0.37 4.97
N ASN A 6 -9.99 -0.21 6.09
CA ASN A 6 -10.26 0.34 7.42
C ASN A 6 -9.08 1.13 8.00
N ALA A 7 -7.83 0.84 7.61
CA ALA A 7 -6.66 1.65 8.00
C ALA A 7 -5.44 1.39 7.10
N ILE A 8 -4.61 2.41 6.94
CA ILE A 8 -3.21 2.33 6.47
C ILE A 8 -2.39 2.94 7.62
N GLU A 9 -1.67 2.12 8.38
CA GLU A 9 -0.79 2.58 9.47
C GLU A 9 0.66 2.25 9.14
N SER A 10 1.43 3.24 8.70
CA SER A 10 2.88 3.10 8.53
C SER A 10 3.59 3.32 9.87
N LEU A 11 4.31 2.31 10.37
CA LEU A 11 5.30 2.51 11.42
C LEU A 11 6.50 1.58 11.21
N LEU A 12 7.65 2.15 10.83
CA LEU A 12 8.92 1.43 10.91
C LEU A 12 9.83 2.05 11.98
N GLN A 13 10.37 1.17 12.82
CA GLN A 13 11.41 1.43 13.81
C GLN A 13 12.70 1.89 13.11
N GLY A 14 12.83 3.21 12.92
CA GLY A 14 14.05 3.86 12.44
C GLY A 14 13.71 5.24 11.91
N ILE A 15 13.72 6.26 12.78
CA ILE A 15 13.38 7.68 12.50
C ILE A 15 12.50 7.84 11.25
N GLY A 16 11.34 7.18 11.25
CA GLY A 16 10.44 7.15 10.10
C GLY A 16 9.40 8.24 10.27
N VAL A 17 9.36 9.18 9.34
CA VAL A 17 8.22 10.10 9.22
C VAL A 17 7.05 9.26 8.71
N ALA A 18 6.01 9.09 9.52
CA ALA A 18 4.76 8.49 9.08
C ALA A 18 3.81 9.61 8.63
N ALA A 19 3.15 9.44 7.49
CA ALA A 19 2.04 10.32 7.12
C ALA A 19 0.77 9.83 7.80
N LEU A 20 -0.03 10.75 8.35
CA LEU A 20 -1.36 10.41 8.86
C LEU A 20 -2.32 10.13 7.71
N PRO A 21 -3.45 9.45 7.96
CA PRO A 21 -4.48 9.25 6.95
C PRO A 21 -4.93 10.58 6.32
N GLY A 22 -4.82 10.69 4.99
CA GLY A 22 -5.15 11.90 4.23
C GLY A 22 -4.00 12.90 4.09
N GLU A 23 -2.85 12.63 4.68
CA GLU A 23 -1.62 13.41 4.48
C GLU A 23 -0.71 12.78 3.43
N LYS A 24 0.08 13.61 2.74
CA LYS A 24 1.11 13.14 1.81
C LYS A 24 2.39 12.82 2.57
N LEU A 25 2.92 11.62 2.37
CA LEU A 25 4.25 11.28 2.84
C LEU A 25 5.28 11.91 1.90
N THR A 26 6.11 12.81 2.42
CA THR A 26 7.24 13.34 1.64
C THR A 26 8.37 12.31 1.65
N VAL A 27 8.75 11.82 0.48
CA VAL A 27 9.81 10.82 0.26
C VAL A 27 10.82 11.33 -0.75
N MET A 28 12.06 10.87 -0.65
CA MET A 28 13.14 11.20 -1.58
C MET A 28 13.47 10.02 -2.49
N VAL A 29 13.97 10.31 -3.69
CA VAL A 29 14.53 9.26 -4.56
C VAL A 29 15.69 8.57 -3.83
N GLY A 30 15.66 7.23 -3.81
CA GLY A 30 16.59 6.38 -3.07
C GLY A 30 16.03 5.88 -1.73
N ASP A 31 14.91 6.46 -1.24
CA ASP A 31 14.25 5.97 -0.05
C ASP A 31 13.59 4.61 -0.28
N THR A 32 13.44 3.85 0.79
CA THR A 32 12.58 2.67 0.83
C THR A 32 11.46 2.93 1.81
N VAL A 33 10.23 2.89 1.30
CA VAL A 33 9.01 3.13 2.08
C VAL A 33 8.39 1.79 2.42
N ARG A 34 8.13 1.53 3.70
CA ARG A 34 7.30 0.38 4.08
C ARG A 34 5.83 0.78 4.10
N VAL A 35 5.04 0.10 3.28
CA VAL A 35 3.58 0.26 3.20
C VAL A 35 2.93 -0.87 3.99
N HIS A 36 2.01 -0.50 4.87
CA HIS A 36 1.18 -1.43 5.65
C HIS A 36 -0.28 -1.30 5.21
N LEU A 37 -0.90 -2.43 4.89
CA LEU A 37 -2.30 -2.53 4.49
C LEU A 37 -3.05 -3.38 5.51
N ALA A 38 -4.05 -2.79 6.17
CA ALA A 38 -4.97 -3.50 7.05
C ALA A 38 -6.38 -3.54 6.44
N VAL A 39 -6.94 -4.75 6.30
CA VAL A 39 -8.25 -4.99 5.68
C VAL A 39 -9.05 -5.96 6.53
N ASP A 40 -10.30 -5.64 6.80
CA ASP A 40 -11.24 -6.61 7.34
C ASP A 40 -11.94 -7.36 6.20
N TYR A 41 -11.91 -8.69 6.26
CA TYR A 41 -12.51 -9.56 5.26
C TYR A 41 -13.65 -10.40 5.85
N ARG A 42 -14.75 -10.51 5.09
CA ARG A 42 -15.86 -11.44 5.35
C ARG A 42 -16.38 -11.96 4.00
N GLY A 43 -16.38 -13.27 3.82
CA GLY A 43 -16.77 -13.88 2.55
C GLY A 43 -16.29 -15.31 2.39
N PRO A 44 -16.45 -15.88 1.17
CA PRO A 44 -15.89 -17.18 0.81
C PRO A 44 -14.35 -17.16 0.83
N ALA A 45 -13.70 -18.33 0.76
CA ALA A 45 -12.25 -18.34 0.58
C ALA A 45 -11.87 -17.71 -0.77
N ILE A 46 -10.90 -16.78 -0.77
CA ILE A 46 -10.37 -16.15 -1.98
C ILE A 46 -8.87 -15.97 -1.84
N SER A 47 -8.13 -16.30 -2.91
CA SER A 47 -6.70 -16.06 -3.03
C SER A 47 -6.43 -15.22 -4.27
N GLY A 48 -5.39 -14.41 -4.22
CA GLY A 48 -4.99 -13.56 -5.33
C GLY A 48 -3.72 -12.81 -4.99
N GLU A 49 -3.58 -11.64 -5.60
CA GLU A 49 -2.43 -10.77 -5.40
C GLU A 49 -2.92 -9.36 -5.06
N VAL A 50 -2.22 -8.69 -4.14
CA VAL A 50 -2.33 -7.24 -3.96
C VAL A 50 -1.20 -6.62 -4.78
N HIS A 51 -1.58 -5.84 -5.78
CA HIS A 51 -0.64 -5.07 -6.59
C HIS A 51 -0.26 -3.79 -5.84
N VAL A 52 1.05 -3.58 -5.67
CA VAL A 52 1.59 -2.38 -5.02
C VAL A 52 2.39 -1.59 -6.04
N SER A 53 1.98 -0.34 -6.24
CA SER A 53 2.61 0.63 -7.12
C SER A 53 2.70 1.99 -6.44
N TYR A 54 3.64 2.81 -6.90
CA TYR A 54 3.70 4.25 -6.60
C TYR A 54 3.71 4.99 -7.95
N GLY A 55 3.21 6.22 -7.95
CA GLY A 55 3.10 6.99 -9.17
C GLY A 55 3.06 8.48 -8.91
N SER A 56 2.86 9.27 -9.96
CA SER A 56 2.49 10.68 -9.86
C SER A 56 1.07 10.87 -10.34
N GLN A 57 0.39 11.85 -9.77
CA GLN A 57 -0.96 12.21 -10.19
C GLN A 57 -0.93 13.49 -11.03
N ASP A 58 -1.26 13.35 -12.32
CA ASP A 58 -1.58 14.46 -13.20
C ASP A 58 -3.11 14.45 -13.49
N THR A 59 -3.52 14.47 -14.76
CA THR A 59 -4.93 14.27 -15.16
C THR A 59 -5.38 12.80 -14.97
N TRP A 60 -4.42 11.88 -14.93
CA TRP A 60 -4.58 10.44 -14.68
C TRP A 60 -3.50 9.99 -13.70
N PHE A 61 -3.68 8.85 -13.03
CA PHE A 61 -2.61 8.26 -12.21
C PHE A 61 -1.55 7.68 -13.15
N ASN A 62 -0.36 8.26 -13.13
CA ASN A 62 0.79 7.82 -13.89
C ASN A 62 1.61 6.88 -12.99
N GLU A 63 1.60 5.60 -13.30
CA GLU A 63 2.44 4.63 -12.60
C GLU A 63 3.91 4.83 -13.01
N ASP A 64 4.62 5.65 -12.23
CA ASP A 64 6.02 6.03 -12.49
C ASP A 64 7.02 4.93 -12.12
N GLY A 65 6.59 3.96 -11.31
CA GLY A 65 7.32 2.74 -11.01
C GLY A 65 6.54 1.53 -11.48
N ASN A 66 6.89 0.97 -12.63
CA ASN A 66 6.40 -0.33 -13.11
C ASN A 66 6.44 -1.36 -11.97
N LYS A 67 5.27 -1.87 -11.55
CA LYS A 67 5.03 -3.01 -10.64
C LYS A 67 6.15 -3.29 -9.63
N GLN A 68 6.13 -2.60 -8.50
CA GLN A 68 7.17 -2.74 -7.48
C GLN A 68 7.08 -4.06 -6.73
N ASN A 69 5.86 -4.56 -6.48
CA ASN A 69 5.65 -5.84 -5.84
C ASN A 69 4.25 -6.40 -6.09
N ASP A 70 4.16 -7.73 -6.13
CA ASP A 70 2.90 -8.48 -6.04
C ASP A 70 2.91 -9.27 -4.74
N LEU A 71 2.03 -8.91 -3.82
CA LEU A 71 1.90 -9.63 -2.56
C LEU A 71 0.87 -10.75 -2.75
N PRO A 72 1.27 -12.04 -2.72
CA PRO A 72 0.31 -13.12 -2.71
C PRO A 72 -0.49 -13.05 -1.41
N VAL A 73 -1.82 -13.02 -1.54
CA VAL A 73 -2.73 -12.95 -0.41
C VAL A 73 -3.74 -14.09 -0.46
N ALA A 74 -4.11 -14.58 0.71
CA ALA A 74 -5.16 -15.56 0.87
C ALA A 74 -6.06 -15.14 2.03
N PHE A 75 -7.35 -15.05 1.74
CA PHE A 75 -8.40 -14.79 2.72
C PHE A 75 -9.16 -16.09 2.92
N ASN A 76 -9.26 -16.52 4.18
CA ASN A 76 -10.05 -17.67 4.54
C ASN A 76 -11.53 -17.34 4.49
N GLN A 77 -12.36 -18.37 4.24
CA GLN A 77 -13.79 -18.22 4.36
C GLN A 77 -14.14 -17.78 5.80
N SER A 78 -14.96 -16.74 5.92
CA SER A 78 -15.45 -16.25 7.20
C SER A 78 -16.85 -15.66 7.09
N MET A 79 -17.69 -15.97 8.08
CA MET A 79 -19.00 -15.33 8.28
C MET A 79 -18.91 -14.09 9.17
N ASP A 80 -17.77 -13.89 9.83
CA ASP A 80 -17.44 -12.71 10.64
C ASP A 80 -16.40 -11.84 9.92
N TRP A 81 -16.29 -10.57 10.31
CA TRP A 81 -15.19 -9.71 9.85
C TRP A 81 -13.91 -10.13 10.55
N VAL A 82 -12.91 -10.50 9.76
CA VAL A 82 -11.59 -10.93 10.25
C VAL A 82 -10.53 -9.97 9.71
N PRO A 83 -9.65 -9.43 10.57
CA PRO A 83 -8.59 -8.55 10.14
C PRO A 83 -7.48 -9.33 9.44
N TYR A 84 -6.95 -8.73 8.37
CA TYR A 84 -5.76 -9.17 7.66
C TYR A 84 -4.81 -7.98 7.52
N GLU A 85 -3.53 -8.25 7.73
CA GLU A 85 -2.48 -7.26 7.63
C GLU A 85 -1.41 -7.72 6.65
N PHE A 86 -0.97 -6.80 5.80
CA PHE A 86 0.08 -7.02 4.82
C PHE A 86 1.08 -5.88 4.92
N ALA A 87 2.36 -6.17 4.69
CA ALA A 87 3.38 -5.14 4.62
C ALA A 87 4.32 -5.42 3.46
N CYS A 88 4.74 -4.37 2.77
CA CYS A 88 5.70 -4.45 1.68
C CYS A 88 6.62 -3.24 1.68
N ASP A 89 7.84 -3.46 1.21
CA ASP A 89 8.80 -2.39 0.97
C ASP A 89 8.70 -1.96 -0.48
N VAL A 90 8.60 -0.64 -0.68
CA VAL A 90 8.56 0.03 -1.98
C VAL A 90 9.79 0.89 -2.09
N TYR A 91 10.64 0.59 -3.07
CA TYR A 91 11.82 1.40 -3.36
C TYR A 91 11.43 2.59 -4.24
N ILE A 92 11.72 3.81 -3.80
CA ILE A 92 11.45 5.03 -4.57
C ILE A 92 12.60 5.28 -5.53
N GLY A 93 12.47 4.71 -6.73
CA GLY A 93 13.40 4.91 -7.85
C GLY A 93 12.94 6.01 -8.81
N GLY A 94 13.76 6.27 -9.83
CA GLY A 94 13.46 7.22 -10.91
C GLY A 94 14.18 8.57 -10.79
N SER A 95 13.79 9.52 -11.64
CA SER A 95 14.27 10.89 -11.57
C SER A 95 13.54 11.65 -10.45
N PRO A 96 14.19 12.54 -9.69
CA PRO A 96 13.51 13.39 -8.72
C PRO A 96 12.40 14.21 -9.38
N GLY A 97 11.24 14.28 -8.73
CA GLY A 97 10.05 15.00 -9.17
C GLY A 97 9.17 15.42 -7.99
N GLU A 98 8.17 16.26 -8.27
CA GLU A 98 7.18 16.71 -7.29
C GLU A 98 5.84 16.02 -7.58
N ASN A 99 4.99 15.81 -6.56
CA ASN A 99 3.63 15.22 -6.67
C ASN A 99 3.53 13.70 -6.92
N TYR A 100 4.46 12.91 -6.37
CA TYR A 100 4.24 11.47 -6.25
C TYR A 100 3.15 11.18 -5.21
N ASP A 101 2.21 10.31 -5.56
CA ASP A 101 1.11 9.80 -4.73
C ASP A 101 1.20 8.27 -4.61
#